data_AF-A0A8T0JE10-F1
#
_entry.id   AF-A0A8T0JE10-F1
#
_cell.length_a   1.000
_cell.length_b   1.000
_cell.length_c   1.000
_cell.angle_alpha   90.00
_cell.angle_beta   90.00
_cell.angle_gamma   90.00
#
_symmetry.space_group_name_H-M   'P 1'
#
loop_
_entity.id
_entity.type
_entity.pdbx_description
1 polymer ?
#
loop_
_entity_poly.entity_id
_entity_poly.type
_entity_poly.pdbx_seq_one_letter_code
_entity_poly.pdbx_strand_id
1 'polypeptide(L)'
;MSQIKAQRIGWINIKFEMLVLTDEALLAGGTEFDADVAVVVAVTDVEVAKQLQSRYLQNIPTLVSFDSAPDIETRLGGLKVKPVDQVEKVLGALPGSQRKEALKVLSLVDEAWARKSSDDVRFALLVLIDSYVTPVTLLKNLRATSLASVQCMVKNCRSQILACILDPDCRTALTCLQNCAPTDQVCSYRCIVSYESPKLEAFTLCVLQKHNCLGLSADILMQPDVQPLQAFRGEPITHESAEDLFIGWLGRPNPNAKGAPFEYSWRVVAGQNAAYDQFPCQYQLFYRGKAKGSMWYDPVFKVQTLDERMLWRRRHYRVKRDIVPGTFYFTVLDNGVISKEFWRIVDVKEDLSWGLFYYSGAAAAAGQSYTGAILVTQDGTWPPESEAARISAALDRCGIKVWELYRVNNSGCSDPPLGIPEGSSLHSVIT
;
A
#
# COMPACT_ATOMS: atom_id res chain seq x y z
N MET A 1 5.90 -7.91 29.46
CA MET A 1 5.65 -7.57 28.04
C MET A 1 5.32 -6.10 27.98
N SER A 2 6.12 -5.28 27.29
CA SER A 2 5.74 -3.89 27.03
C SER A 2 4.42 -3.86 26.28
N GLN A 3 3.42 -3.11 26.76
CA GLN A 3 2.19 -2.85 26.02
C GLN A 3 2.57 -2.27 24.64
N ILE A 4 2.22 -2.98 23.57
CA ILE A 4 2.36 -2.46 22.20
C ILE A 4 1.23 -1.45 22.03
N LYS A 5 1.58 -0.16 22.07
CA LYS A 5 0.64 0.95 21.87
C LYS A 5 0.63 1.32 20.40
N ALA A 6 -0.56 1.46 19.80
CA ALA A 6 -0.67 2.13 18.52
C ALA A 6 -0.19 3.57 18.69
N GLN A 7 0.76 4.02 17.86
CA GLN A 7 1.33 5.37 17.98
C GLN A 7 0.82 6.32 16.90
N ARG A 8 0.29 5.78 15.79
CA ARG A 8 -0.22 6.55 14.64
C ARG A 8 -1.05 5.67 13.70
N ILE A 9 -1.88 6.29 12.87
CA ILE A 9 -2.42 5.66 11.64
C ILE A 9 -1.38 5.85 10.54
N GLY A 10 -1.06 4.78 9.80
CA GLY A 10 -0.26 4.84 8.57
C GLY A 10 -1.03 5.50 7.42
N TRP A 11 -1.44 6.76 7.59
CA TRP A 11 -2.08 7.58 6.58
C TRP A 11 -1.52 8.98 6.60
N ILE A 12 -0.92 9.38 5.48
CA ILE A 12 -0.28 10.68 5.36
C ILE A 12 -1.22 11.58 4.57
N ASN A 13 -2.13 12.22 5.28
CA ASN A 13 -2.90 13.34 4.76
C ASN A 13 -2.80 14.49 5.76
N ILE A 14 -2.10 15.55 5.35
CA ILE A 14 -1.83 16.74 6.17
C ILE A 14 -3.09 17.43 6.72
N LYS A 15 -4.27 17.09 6.20
CA LYS A 15 -5.55 17.63 6.67
C LYS A 15 -6.09 16.94 7.92
N PHE A 16 -5.46 15.86 8.36
CA PHE A 16 -5.93 15.06 9.48
C PHE A 16 -4.83 14.91 10.50
N GLU A 17 -5.17 15.20 11.75
CA GLU A 17 -4.34 14.94 12.91
C GLU A 17 -4.91 13.73 13.64
N MET A 18 -4.03 12.85 14.14
CA MET A 18 -4.44 11.75 14.99
C MET A 18 -3.74 11.88 16.34
N LEU A 19 -4.56 11.95 17.39
CA LEU A 19 -4.11 11.88 18.76
C LEU A 19 -4.43 10.50 19.34
N VAL A 20 -3.43 9.80 19.88
CA VAL A 20 -3.62 8.53 20.60
C VAL A 20 -3.34 8.76 22.08
N LEU A 21 -4.36 8.54 22.90
CA LEU A 21 -4.31 8.71 24.35
C LEU A 21 -4.65 7.38 25.02
N THR A 22 -4.02 7.08 26.15
CA THR A 22 -4.52 6.03 27.05
C THR A 22 -5.55 6.62 28.00
N ASP A 23 -6.43 5.78 28.52
CA ASP A 23 -7.38 6.13 29.56
C ASP A 23 -6.67 6.70 30.79
N GLU A 24 -5.51 6.16 31.20
CA GLU A 24 -4.77 6.70 32.35
C GLU A 24 -4.26 8.13 32.08
N ALA A 25 -3.74 8.39 30.88
CA ALA A 25 -3.26 9.72 30.49
C ALA A 25 -4.40 10.75 30.45
N LEU A 26 -5.57 10.33 29.97
CA LEU A 26 -6.79 11.13 29.94
C LEU A 26 -7.31 11.45 31.33
N LEU A 27 -7.36 10.45 32.21
CA LEU A 27 -7.89 10.62 33.57
C LEU A 27 -6.93 11.40 34.48
N ALA A 28 -5.63 11.39 34.20
CA ALA A 28 -4.63 12.22 34.89
C ALA A 28 -4.81 13.74 34.65
N GLY A 29 -5.74 14.15 33.77
CA GLY A 29 -6.27 15.52 33.70
C GLY A 29 -5.43 16.53 32.93
N GLY A 30 -4.58 16.10 32.00
CA GLY A 30 -3.59 16.96 31.33
C GLY A 30 -3.86 17.35 29.88
N THR A 31 -4.84 16.74 29.19
CA THR A 31 -4.96 16.89 27.73
C THR A 31 -6.39 17.25 27.33
N GLU A 32 -6.61 18.51 26.99
CA GLU A 32 -7.80 18.93 26.24
C GLU A 32 -7.60 18.58 24.76
N PHE A 33 -8.65 18.09 24.11
CA PHE A 33 -8.66 17.83 22.68
C PHE A 33 -10.06 18.10 22.13
N ASP A 34 -10.11 18.43 20.84
CA ASP A 34 -11.34 18.45 20.05
C ASP A 34 -11.17 17.45 18.90
N ALA A 35 -12.25 16.76 18.53
CA ALA A 35 -12.18 15.70 17.54
C ALA A 35 -13.50 15.54 16.79
N ASP A 36 -13.42 15.39 15.46
CA ASP A 36 -14.56 15.03 14.62
C ASP A 36 -14.95 13.55 14.77
N VAL A 37 -13.95 12.69 15.02
CA VAL A 37 -14.09 11.25 15.14
C VAL A 37 -13.32 10.75 16.36
N ALA A 38 -13.97 9.97 17.21
CA ALA A 38 -13.34 9.23 18.30
C ALA A 38 -13.55 7.72 18.12
N VAL A 39 -12.47 6.97 18.33
CA VAL A 39 -12.49 5.51 18.37
C VAL A 39 -11.94 5.07 19.72
N VAL A 40 -12.80 4.45 20.53
CA VAL A 40 -12.39 3.89 21.83
C VAL A 40 -12.13 2.40 21.68
N VAL A 41 -10.98 1.94 22.15
CA VAL A 41 -10.56 0.55 22.00
C VAL A 41 -10.17 -0.01 23.35
N ALA A 42 -10.67 -1.20 23.68
CA ALA A 42 -10.26 -1.98 24.84
C ALA A 42 -10.40 -1.29 26.21
N VAL A 43 -11.31 -0.31 26.34
CA VAL A 43 -11.65 0.27 27.65
C VAL A 43 -12.74 -0.59 28.29
N THR A 44 -12.33 -1.59 29.07
CA THR A 44 -13.23 -2.61 29.64
C THR A 44 -13.73 -2.27 31.04
N ASP A 45 -13.03 -1.37 31.77
CA ASP A 45 -13.49 -0.89 33.07
C ASP A 45 -14.70 0.04 32.90
N VAL A 46 -15.81 -0.33 33.53
CA VAL A 46 -17.10 0.36 33.41
C VAL A 46 -17.06 1.76 34.00
N GLU A 47 -16.35 1.97 35.11
CA GLU A 47 -16.27 3.28 35.76
C GLU A 47 -15.38 4.22 34.95
N VAL A 48 -14.28 3.70 34.39
CA VAL A 48 -13.44 4.44 33.43
C VAL A 48 -14.27 4.81 32.20
N ALA A 49 -15.01 3.87 31.61
CA ALA A 49 -15.85 4.12 30.44
C ALA A 49 -16.89 5.23 30.69
N LYS A 50 -17.59 5.22 31.83
CA LYS A 50 -18.53 6.27 32.21
C LYS A 50 -17.85 7.63 32.37
N GLN A 51 -16.67 7.67 32.98
CA GLN A 51 -15.91 8.91 33.14
C GLN A 51 -15.45 9.45 31.79
N LEU A 52 -14.95 8.60 30.89
CA LEU A 52 -14.58 9.01 29.54
C LEU A 52 -15.78 9.55 28.76
N GLN A 53 -16.90 8.81 28.78
CA GLN A 53 -18.13 9.18 28.11
C GLN A 53 -18.65 10.56 28.56
N SER A 54 -18.72 10.78 29.87
CA SER A 54 -19.26 12.02 30.45
C SER A 54 -18.32 13.21 30.34
N ARG A 55 -17.00 13.00 30.44
CA ARG A 55 -16.04 14.10 30.51
C ARG A 55 -15.48 14.52 29.15
N TYR A 56 -15.18 13.55 28.28
CA TYR A 56 -14.38 13.80 27.08
C TYR A 56 -15.14 13.50 25.79
N LEU A 57 -15.99 12.48 25.78
CA LEU A 57 -16.58 12.00 24.53
C LEU A 57 -17.91 12.71 24.19
N GLN A 58 -18.58 13.33 25.15
CA GLN A 58 -19.95 13.87 25.03
C GLN A 58 -20.22 14.77 23.81
N ASN A 59 -19.24 15.54 23.32
CA ASN A 59 -19.45 16.48 22.21
C ASN A 59 -18.94 15.97 20.86
N ILE A 60 -18.35 14.78 20.82
CA ILE A 60 -17.78 14.22 19.59
C ILE A 60 -18.90 13.65 18.71
N PRO A 61 -19.10 14.17 17.48
CA PRO A 61 -20.25 13.78 16.66
C PRO A 61 -20.17 12.34 16.16
N THR A 62 -18.96 11.83 15.89
CA THR A 62 -18.75 10.46 15.43
C THR A 62 -17.92 9.69 16.46
N LEU A 63 -18.54 8.76 17.17
CA LEU A 63 -17.95 7.96 18.23
C LEU A 63 -18.25 6.49 18.00
N VAL A 64 -17.22 5.66 17.87
CA VAL A 64 -17.35 4.20 17.85
C VAL A 64 -16.47 3.59 18.93
N SER A 65 -16.87 2.43 19.44
CA SER A 65 -16.13 1.71 20.46
C SER A 65 -15.98 0.24 20.08
N PHE A 66 -14.77 -0.28 20.22
CA PHE A 66 -14.44 -1.68 19.97
C PHE A 66 -13.88 -2.34 21.22
N ASP A 67 -14.30 -3.58 21.47
CA ASP A 67 -13.82 -4.38 22.60
C ASP A 67 -13.87 -3.63 23.95
N SER A 68 -14.83 -2.71 24.09
CA SER A 68 -14.97 -1.78 25.22
C SER A 68 -16.29 -2.00 25.97
N ALA A 69 -16.38 -1.45 27.18
CA ALA A 69 -17.57 -1.50 28.02
C ALA A 69 -18.81 -0.89 27.30
N PRO A 70 -20.01 -1.42 27.56
CA PRO A 70 -21.24 -1.00 26.87
C PRO A 70 -21.70 0.43 27.20
N ASP A 71 -21.14 1.03 28.25
CA ASP A 71 -21.41 2.41 28.68
C ASP A 71 -20.90 3.47 27.71
N ILE A 72 -19.99 3.09 26.79
CA ILE A 72 -19.57 3.96 25.69
C ILE A 72 -20.60 3.85 24.58
N GLU A 73 -21.27 4.96 24.29
CA GLU A 73 -22.28 4.97 23.25
C GLU A 73 -21.65 4.95 21.85
N THR A 74 -22.42 4.50 20.85
CA THR A 74 -22.01 4.64 19.45
C THR A 74 -22.82 5.76 18.82
N ARG A 75 -22.14 6.78 18.28
CA ARG A 75 -22.73 7.88 17.53
C ARG A 75 -22.09 8.01 16.16
N LEU A 76 -22.88 8.33 15.14
CA LEU A 76 -22.41 8.54 13.78
C LEU A 76 -23.02 9.84 13.25
N GLY A 77 -22.20 10.86 13.01
CA GLY A 77 -22.68 12.18 12.56
C GLY A 77 -23.68 12.83 13.52
N GLY A 78 -23.53 12.63 14.83
CA GLY A 78 -24.43 13.11 15.88
C GLY A 78 -25.63 12.20 16.15
N LEU A 79 -25.90 11.22 15.29
CA LEU A 79 -26.99 10.25 15.50
C LEU A 79 -26.54 9.15 16.46
N LYS A 80 -27.26 8.96 17.57
CA LYS A 80 -27.05 7.82 18.47
C LYS A 80 -27.54 6.52 17.84
N VAL A 81 -26.60 5.60 17.60
CA VAL A 81 -26.84 4.31 16.93
C VAL A 81 -26.90 3.16 17.94
N LYS A 82 -26.06 3.17 18.99
CA LYS A 82 -26.10 2.23 20.10
C LYS A 82 -26.06 2.98 21.45
N PRO A 83 -26.78 2.52 22.49
CA PRO A 83 -27.77 1.44 22.48
C PRO A 83 -29.02 1.79 21.66
N VAL A 84 -29.67 0.79 21.07
CA VAL A 84 -30.84 0.95 20.19
C VAL A 84 -32.13 0.86 21.01
N ASP A 85 -32.95 1.92 21.01
CA ASP A 85 -34.31 1.86 21.55
C ASP A 85 -35.24 1.05 20.61
N GLN A 86 -36.23 0.35 21.16
CA GLN A 86 -37.19 -0.47 20.40
C GLN A 86 -37.98 0.34 19.38
N VAL A 87 -38.32 1.60 19.70
CA VAL A 87 -39.03 2.52 18.80
C VAL A 87 -38.15 2.89 17.60
N GLU A 88 -36.86 3.10 17.83
CA GLU A 88 -35.90 3.48 16.79
C GLU A 88 -35.53 2.32 15.85
N LYS A 89 -35.61 1.08 16.34
CA LYS A 89 -35.46 -0.15 15.55
C LYS A 89 -36.45 -0.22 14.39
N VAL A 90 -37.69 0.20 14.63
CA VAL A 90 -38.78 0.20 13.63
C VAL A 90 -38.60 1.32 12.61
N LEU A 91 -38.24 2.53 13.06
CA LEU A 91 -38.03 3.70 12.19
C LEU A 91 -36.81 3.55 11.27
N GLY A 92 -35.76 2.83 11.72
CA GLY A 92 -34.57 2.55 10.92
C GLY A 92 -34.77 1.56 9.77
N ALA A 93 -35.90 0.84 9.71
CA ALA A 93 -36.21 -0.10 8.63
C ALA A 93 -36.66 0.59 7.33
N LEU A 94 -37.02 1.88 7.39
CA LEU A 94 -37.47 2.64 6.23
C LEU A 94 -36.35 2.84 5.19
N PRO A 95 -36.62 2.59 3.89
CA PRO A 95 -35.67 2.89 2.82
C PRO A 95 -35.28 4.37 2.81
N GLY A 96 -33.97 4.67 2.78
CA GLY A 96 -33.46 6.04 2.71
C GLY A 96 -33.42 6.80 4.04
N SER A 97 -33.71 6.17 5.18
CA SER A 97 -33.54 6.81 6.48
C SER A 97 -32.06 7.03 6.82
N GLN A 98 -31.73 8.15 7.46
CA GLN A 98 -30.36 8.46 7.93
C GLN A 98 -29.79 7.35 8.83
N ARG A 99 -30.64 6.73 9.66
CA ARG A 99 -30.25 5.61 10.53
C ARG A 99 -29.87 4.36 9.75
N LYS A 100 -30.58 4.04 8.66
CA LYS A 100 -30.25 2.88 7.81
C LYS A 100 -28.86 3.05 7.17
N GLU A 101 -28.55 4.25 6.68
CA GLU A 101 -27.21 4.54 6.16
C GLU A 101 -26.15 4.49 7.26
N ALA A 102 -26.44 5.04 8.45
CA ALA A 102 -25.54 4.93 9.60
C ALA A 102 -25.26 3.48 10.02
N LEU A 103 -26.27 2.61 10.02
CA LEU A 103 -26.11 1.18 10.32
C LEU A 103 -25.28 0.45 9.25
N LYS A 104 -25.38 0.82 7.97
CA LYS A 104 -24.52 0.26 6.92
C LYS A 104 -23.07 0.67 7.12
N VAL A 105 -22.81 1.94 7.44
CA VAL A 105 -21.46 2.43 7.76
C VAL A 105 -20.91 1.69 8.97
N LEU A 106 -21.71 1.53 10.03
CA LEU A 106 -21.31 0.78 11.22
C LEU A 106 -21.01 -0.69 10.91
N SER A 107 -21.81 -1.37 10.09
CA SER A 107 -21.55 -2.76 9.67
C SER A 107 -20.22 -2.87 8.94
N LEU A 108 -19.94 -1.96 8.01
CA LEU A 108 -18.69 -1.94 7.26
C LEU A 108 -17.47 -1.74 8.18
N VAL A 109 -17.61 -0.85 9.16
CA VAL A 109 -16.60 -0.55 10.17
C VAL A 109 -16.39 -1.73 11.13
N ASP A 110 -17.46 -2.37 11.60
CA ASP A 110 -17.41 -3.55 12.48
C ASP A 110 -16.78 -4.76 11.74
N GLU A 111 -17.14 -4.99 10.47
CA GLU A 111 -16.56 -6.04 9.63
C GLU A 111 -15.06 -5.82 9.38
N ALA A 112 -14.65 -4.57 9.17
CA ALA A 112 -13.24 -4.22 9.05
C ALA A 112 -12.49 -4.46 10.36
N TRP A 113 -13.01 -3.97 11.48
CA TRP A 113 -12.43 -4.22 12.80
C TRP A 113 -12.23 -5.72 13.09
N ALA A 114 -13.24 -6.54 12.77
CA ALA A 114 -13.23 -7.97 13.02
C ALA A 114 -12.08 -8.73 12.31
N ARG A 115 -11.53 -8.17 11.22
CA ARG A 115 -10.39 -8.76 10.48
C ARG A 115 -9.04 -8.58 11.17
N LYS A 116 -8.95 -7.71 12.19
CA LYS A 116 -7.75 -7.52 13.04
C LYS A 116 -6.47 -7.23 12.26
N SER A 117 -6.59 -6.47 11.18
CA SER A 117 -5.47 -5.99 10.35
C SER A 117 -5.31 -4.47 10.47
N SER A 118 -4.07 -3.98 10.41
CA SER A 118 -3.79 -2.53 10.42
C SER A 118 -4.41 -1.80 9.23
N ASP A 119 -4.48 -2.45 8.06
CA ASP A 119 -5.09 -1.88 6.86
C ASP A 119 -6.61 -1.75 7.02
N ASP A 120 -7.23 -2.72 7.67
CA ASP A 120 -8.67 -2.68 7.95
C ASP A 120 -9.02 -1.66 9.04
N VAL A 121 -8.17 -1.50 10.06
CA VAL A 121 -8.31 -0.43 11.05
C VAL A 121 -8.21 0.93 10.37
N ARG A 122 -7.24 1.12 9.47
CA ARG A 122 -7.13 2.32 8.65
C ARG A 122 -8.36 2.52 7.77
N PHE A 123 -8.84 1.48 7.11
CA PHE A 123 -10.05 1.53 6.28
C PHE A 123 -11.28 1.96 7.07
N ALA A 124 -11.51 1.36 8.24
CA ALA A 124 -12.60 1.72 9.15
C ALA A 124 -12.58 3.22 9.49
N LEU A 125 -11.40 3.75 9.82
CA LEU A 125 -11.22 5.18 10.12
C LEU A 125 -11.52 6.06 8.92
N LEU A 126 -11.00 5.71 7.74
CA LEU A 126 -11.27 6.46 6.52
C LEU A 126 -12.75 6.44 6.14
N VAL A 127 -13.45 5.33 6.37
CA VAL A 127 -14.90 5.20 6.13
C VAL A 127 -15.69 6.15 7.04
N LEU A 128 -15.33 6.24 8.32
CA LEU A 128 -15.95 7.18 9.26
C LEU A 128 -15.73 8.63 8.82
N ILE A 129 -14.49 8.96 8.41
CA ILE A 129 -14.13 10.29 7.91
C ILE A 129 -14.90 10.63 6.62
N ASP A 130 -14.91 9.74 5.63
CA ASP A 130 -15.62 9.94 4.35
C ASP A 130 -17.11 10.15 4.54
N SER A 131 -17.70 9.43 5.49
CA SER A 131 -19.14 9.45 5.72
C SER A 131 -19.61 10.67 6.50
N TYR A 132 -18.81 11.18 7.43
CA TYR A 132 -19.29 12.17 8.42
C TYR A 132 -18.44 13.44 8.56
N VAL A 133 -17.23 13.47 8.00
CA VAL A 133 -16.32 14.63 8.16
C VAL A 133 -16.05 15.28 6.81
N THR A 134 -15.43 14.55 5.88
CA THR A 134 -15.09 15.05 4.56
C THR A 134 -14.83 13.90 3.59
N PRO A 135 -15.16 14.04 2.29
CA PRO A 135 -14.85 13.02 1.30
C PRO A 135 -13.37 12.63 1.30
N VAL A 136 -13.11 11.32 1.28
CA VAL A 136 -11.76 10.73 1.23
C VAL A 136 -11.52 10.21 -0.18
N THR A 137 -10.56 10.81 -0.89
CA THR A 137 -10.26 10.45 -2.30
C THR A 137 -9.99 8.95 -2.51
N LEU A 138 -9.35 8.29 -1.53
CA LEU A 138 -9.04 6.85 -1.60
C LEU A 138 -10.29 5.96 -1.60
N LEU A 139 -11.42 6.43 -1.04
CA LEU A 139 -12.66 5.65 -0.93
C LEU A 139 -13.67 5.93 -2.05
N LYS A 140 -13.36 6.88 -2.95
CA LYS A 140 -14.23 7.28 -4.08
C LYS A 140 -14.72 6.09 -4.93
N ASN A 141 -13.91 5.04 -5.00
CA ASN A 141 -14.10 3.89 -5.87
C ASN A 141 -14.94 2.75 -5.24
N LEU A 142 -15.28 2.81 -3.94
CA LEU A 142 -16.07 1.78 -3.25
C LEU A 142 -17.54 1.68 -3.74
N ARG A 143 -17.99 2.61 -4.58
CA ARG A 143 -19.40 2.77 -5.01
C ARG A 143 -19.66 2.32 -6.46
N ALA A 144 -18.72 1.61 -7.08
CA ALA A 144 -18.61 1.52 -8.55
C ALA A 144 -19.41 0.42 -9.26
N THR A 145 -20.24 -0.38 -8.58
CA THR A 145 -21.01 -1.44 -9.25
C THR A 145 -22.43 -1.00 -9.54
N SER A 146 -22.69 -0.67 -10.81
CA SER A 146 -24.03 -0.28 -11.30
C SER A 146 -24.47 -1.14 -12.50
N LEU A 147 -25.77 -1.16 -12.78
CA LEU A 147 -26.33 -1.74 -14.02
C LEU A 147 -25.64 -1.19 -15.28
N ALA A 148 -25.20 0.06 -15.26
CA ALA A 148 -24.47 0.68 -16.36
C ALA A 148 -23.09 0.04 -16.59
N SER A 149 -22.41 -0.37 -15.52
CA SER A 149 -21.12 -1.05 -15.58
C SER A 149 -21.23 -2.39 -16.30
N VAL A 150 -22.27 -3.19 -15.98
CA VAL A 150 -22.54 -4.47 -16.64
C VAL A 150 -22.86 -4.27 -18.13
N GLN A 151 -23.69 -3.28 -18.46
CA GLN A 151 -24.00 -2.94 -19.86
C GLN A 151 -22.75 -2.53 -20.65
N CYS A 152 -21.85 -1.74 -20.05
CA CYS A 152 -20.58 -1.37 -20.67
C CYS A 152 -19.72 -2.59 -20.97
N MET A 153 -19.56 -3.50 -20.00
CA MET A 153 -18.75 -4.71 -20.15
C MET A 153 -19.29 -5.60 -21.27
N VAL A 154 -20.60 -5.88 -21.26
CA VAL A 154 -21.24 -6.72 -22.28
C VAL A 154 -21.15 -6.09 -23.68
N LYS A 155 -21.31 -4.76 -23.79
CA LYS A 155 -21.26 -4.05 -25.07
C LYS A 155 -19.85 -4.04 -25.67
N ASN A 156 -18.82 -3.75 -24.87
CA ASN A 156 -17.48 -3.47 -25.38
C ASN A 156 -16.51 -4.65 -25.27
N CYS A 157 -16.73 -5.56 -24.31
CA CYS A 157 -15.77 -6.59 -23.92
C CYS A 157 -16.33 -8.02 -24.03
N ARG A 158 -17.38 -8.24 -24.82
CA ARG A 158 -18.09 -9.53 -24.92
C ARG A 158 -17.16 -10.72 -25.19
N SER A 159 -16.21 -10.56 -26.12
CA SER A 159 -15.31 -11.66 -26.50
C SER A 159 -14.32 -11.99 -25.37
N GLN A 160 -13.79 -10.97 -24.68
CA GLN A 160 -12.90 -11.17 -23.54
C GLN A 160 -13.65 -11.76 -22.34
N ILE A 161 -14.88 -11.33 -22.08
CA ILE A 161 -15.77 -11.93 -21.08
C ILE A 161 -15.97 -13.41 -21.36
N LEU A 162 -16.38 -13.77 -22.59
CA LEU A 162 -16.62 -15.16 -22.95
C LEU A 162 -15.34 -16.00 -22.82
N ALA A 163 -14.20 -15.46 -23.29
CA ALA A 163 -12.92 -16.14 -23.19
C ALA A 163 -12.50 -16.36 -21.73
N CYS A 164 -12.73 -15.40 -20.83
CA CYS A 164 -12.46 -15.54 -19.41
C CYS A 164 -13.41 -16.55 -18.73
N ILE A 165 -14.70 -16.53 -19.04
CA ILE A 165 -15.66 -17.49 -18.47
C ILE A 165 -15.34 -18.93 -18.90
N LEU A 166 -14.79 -19.12 -20.10
CA LEU A 166 -14.37 -20.45 -20.57
C LEU A 166 -13.00 -20.88 -20.02
N ASP A 167 -12.23 -19.97 -19.41
CA ASP A 167 -10.93 -20.22 -18.81
C ASP A 167 -11.09 -20.54 -17.31
N PRO A 168 -10.70 -21.74 -16.83
CA PRO A 168 -10.83 -22.10 -15.41
C PRO A 168 -10.07 -21.17 -14.47
N ASP A 169 -8.86 -20.77 -14.85
CA ASP A 169 -8.02 -19.88 -14.02
C ASP A 169 -8.66 -18.49 -13.93
N CYS A 170 -9.09 -17.91 -15.06
CA CYS A 170 -9.75 -16.61 -15.05
C CYS A 170 -11.03 -16.60 -14.20
N ARG A 171 -11.88 -17.63 -14.30
CA ARG A 171 -13.07 -17.75 -13.44
C ARG A 171 -12.72 -17.83 -11.95
N THR A 172 -11.70 -18.61 -11.62
CA THR A 172 -11.24 -18.78 -10.24
C THR A 172 -10.65 -17.47 -9.71
N ALA A 173 -9.89 -16.74 -10.54
CA ALA A 173 -9.39 -15.41 -10.23
C ALA A 173 -10.51 -14.43 -9.91
N LEU A 174 -11.54 -14.35 -10.77
CA LEU A 174 -12.68 -13.46 -10.57
C LEU A 174 -13.47 -13.80 -9.29
N THR A 175 -13.65 -15.09 -9.02
CA THR A 175 -14.32 -15.56 -7.79
C THR A 175 -13.50 -15.23 -6.54
N CYS A 176 -12.17 -15.40 -6.61
CA CYS A 176 -11.25 -15.03 -5.55
C CYS A 176 -11.30 -13.53 -5.26
N LEU A 177 -11.22 -12.69 -6.31
CA LEU A 177 -11.28 -11.23 -6.21
C LEU A 177 -12.59 -10.72 -5.60
N GLN A 178 -13.72 -11.36 -5.89
CA GLN A 178 -15.02 -11.01 -5.30
C GLN A 178 -15.07 -11.22 -3.78
N ASN A 179 -14.21 -12.10 -3.25
CA ASN A 179 -14.13 -12.38 -1.81
C ASN A 179 -13.10 -11.50 -1.08
N CYS A 180 -12.31 -10.71 -1.81
CA CYS A 180 -11.39 -9.76 -1.18
C CYS A 180 -12.14 -8.55 -0.64
N ALA A 181 -11.69 -8.02 0.51
CA ALA A 181 -12.19 -6.73 0.98
C ALA A 181 -11.79 -5.63 -0.02
N PRO A 182 -12.61 -4.57 -0.21
CA PRO A 182 -12.39 -3.58 -1.27
C PRO A 182 -11.04 -2.85 -1.24
N THR A 183 -10.43 -2.73 -0.05
CA THR A 183 -9.11 -2.10 0.13
C THR A 183 -7.98 -3.09 0.39
N ASP A 184 -8.26 -4.39 0.36
CA ASP A 184 -7.27 -5.44 0.58
C ASP A 184 -6.49 -5.71 -0.71
N GLN A 185 -5.43 -4.92 -0.89
CA GLN A 185 -4.52 -5.04 -2.02
C GLN A 185 -3.70 -6.35 -1.96
N VAL A 186 -3.43 -6.87 -0.76
CA VAL A 186 -2.70 -8.14 -0.57
C VAL A 186 -3.53 -9.31 -1.09
N CYS A 187 -4.81 -9.40 -0.69
CA CYS A 187 -5.74 -10.42 -1.18
C CYS A 187 -5.89 -10.31 -2.70
N SER A 188 -6.14 -9.10 -3.20
CA SER A 188 -6.35 -8.86 -4.63
C SER A 188 -5.15 -9.32 -5.45
N TYR A 189 -3.94 -8.94 -5.03
CA TYR A 189 -2.70 -9.33 -5.68
C TYR A 189 -2.47 -10.84 -5.63
N ARG A 190 -2.66 -11.48 -4.46
CA ARG A 190 -2.50 -12.94 -4.31
C ARG A 190 -3.47 -13.72 -5.18
N CYS A 191 -4.72 -13.28 -5.31
CA CYS A 191 -5.70 -13.87 -6.23
C CYS A 191 -5.19 -13.80 -7.68
N ILE A 192 -4.78 -12.61 -8.13
CA ILE A 192 -4.30 -12.39 -9.50
C ILE A 192 -3.09 -13.27 -9.79
N VAL A 193 -2.08 -13.26 -8.94
CA VAL A 193 -0.83 -14.01 -9.20
C VAL A 193 -1.02 -15.52 -9.11
N SER A 194 -1.97 -16.01 -8.31
CA SER A 194 -2.26 -17.45 -8.20
C SER A 194 -2.92 -18.02 -9.46
N TYR A 195 -3.67 -17.18 -10.18
CA TYR A 195 -4.48 -17.56 -11.34
C TYR A 195 -4.18 -16.70 -12.58
N GLU A 196 -2.97 -16.15 -12.65
CA GLU A 196 -2.52 -15.26 -13.73
C GLU A 196 -2.60 -15.99 -15.07
N SER A 197 -3.43 -15.49 -15.99
CA SER A 197 -3.62 -16.08 -17.33
C SER A 197 -3.76 -15.00 -18.41
N PRO A 198 -3.39 -15.28 -19.68
CA PRO A 198 -3.60 -14.33 -20.77
C PRO A 198 -5.07 -13.93 -20.97
N LYS A 199 -6.02 -14.79 -20.53
CA LYS A 199 -7.46 -14.50 -20.61
C LYS A 199 -7.88 -13.51 -19.53
N LEU A 200 -7.35 -13.66 -18.31
CA LEU A 200 -7.53 -12.70 -17.23
C LEU A 200 -6.94 -11.33 -17.59
N GLU A 201 -5.73 -11.30 -18.15
CA GLU A 201 -5.08 -10.08 -18.61
C GLU A 201 -5.93 -9.37 -19.68
N ALA A 202 -6.35 -10.09 -20.72
CA ALA A 202 -7.15 -9.53 -21.80
C ALA A 202 -8.53 -9.02 -21.32
N PHE A 203 -9.17 -9.74 -20.40
CA PHE A 203 -10.40 -9.33 -19.74
C PHE A 203 -10.22 -8.02 -18.98
N THR A 204 -9.23 -7.99 -18.08
CA THR A 204 -8.93 -6.84 -17.23
C THR A 204 -8.54 -5.61 -18.05
N LEU A 205 -7.70 -5.81 -19.08
CA LEU A 205 -7.32 -4.76 -20.04
C LEU A 205 -8.54 -4.16 -20.75
N CYS A 206 -9.50 -4.98 -21.16
CA CYS A 206 -10.70 -4.46 -21.82
C CYS A 206 -11.58 -3.68 -20.85
N VAL A 207 -11.92 -4.31 -19.72
CA VAL A 207 -12.94 -3.81 -18.78
C VAL A 207 -12.45 -2.58 -18.01
N LEU A 208 -11.23 -2.63 -17.47
CA LEU A 208 -10.68 -1.56 -16.65
C LEU A 208 -9.93 -0.53 -17.49
N GLN A 209 -8.98 -0.99 -18.30
CA GLN A 209 -8.01 -0.07 -18.90
C GLN A 209 -8.49 0.61 -20.19
N LYS A 210 -9.15 -0.12 -21.09
CA LYS A 210 -9.59 0.42 -22.39
C LYS A 210 -10.93 1.13 -22.33
N HIS A 211 -11.90 0.55 -21.61
CA HIS A 211 -13.26 1.09 -21.56
C HIS A 211 -13.66 1.65 -20.20
N ASN A 212 -12.86 1.41 -19.15
CA ASN A 212 -13.13 1.82 -17.77
C ASN A 212 -14.61 1.65 -17.38
N CYS A 213 -15.15 0.44 -17.61
CA CYS A 213 -16.56 0.17 -17.40
C CYS A 213 -17.00 0.31 -15.93
N LEU A 214 -16.05 0.33 -15.00
CA LEU A 214 -16.30 0.60 -13.58
C LEU A 214 -16.20 2.08 -13.22
N GLY A 215 -15.75 2.95 -14.14
CA GLY A 215 -15.60 4.38 -13.89
C GLY A 215 -14.59 4.71 -12.79
N LEU A 216 -13.60 3.85 -12.59
CA LEU A 216 -12.60 3.99 -11.54
C LEU A 216 -11.54 5.01 -11.94
N SER A 217 -11.02 5.73 -10.96
CA SER A 217 -9.85 6.58 -11.15
C SER A 217 -9.10 6.75 -9.84
N ALA A 218 -7.79 6.87 -9.93
CA ALA A 218 -6.91 7.12 -8.80
C ALA A 218 -5.72 7.96 -9.28
N ASP A 219 -5.31 8.91 -8.44
CA ASP A 219 -4.15 9.76 -8.70
C ASP A 219 -2.93 9.23 -7.92
N ILE A 220 -1.73 9.52 -8.42
CA ILE A 220 -0.51 9.26 -7.66
C ILE A 220 -0.52 10.14 -6.41
N LEU A 221 -0.32 9.52 -5.24
CA LEU A 221 -0.24 10.25 -3.97
C LEU A 221 1.10 10.99 -3.90
N MET A 222 1.08 12.31 -4.04
CA MET A 222 2.30 13.12 -4.01
C MET A 222 2.72 13.54 -2.59
N GLN A 223 1.96 13.13 -1.58
CA GLN A 223 2.26 13.39 -0.17
C GLN A 223 2.62 12.08 0.55
N PRO A 224 3.60 12.10 1.47
CA PRO A 224 4.44 13.24 1.83
C PRO A 224 5.38 13.64 0.68
N ASP A 225 5.79 14.91 0.66
CA ASP A 225 6.75 15.40 -0.31
C ASP A 225 8.18 14.96 0.05
N VAL A 226 8.51 13.72 -0.33
CA VAL A 226 9.81 13.11 -0.07
C VAL A 226 10.85 13.69 -1.04
N GLN A 227 11.81 14.44 -0.50
CA GLN A 227 12.92 15.00 -1.27
C GLN A 227 13.94 13.91 -1.64
N PRO A 228 14.46 13.89 -2.89
CA PRO A 228 15.51 12.97 -3.28
C PRO A 228 16.87 13.35 -2.68
N LEU A 229 17.79 12.39 -2.66
CA LEU A 229 19.19 12.57 -2.30
C LEU A 229 19.83 13.66 -3.19
N GLN A 230 20.47 14.64 -2.55
CA GLN A 230 21.02 15.82 -3.25
C GLN A 230 22.50 15.69 -3.59
N ALA A 231 23.26 14.93 -2.78
CA ALA A 231 24.68 14.71 -2.99
C ALA A 231 25.08 13.27 -2.62
N PHE A 232 26.09 12.74 -3.29
CA PHE A 232 26.66 11.43 -3.01
C PHE A 232 28.19 11.51 -3.09
N ARG A 233 28.87 11.04 -2.03
CA ARG A 233 30.33 11.16 -1.87
C ARG A 233 30.86 12.60 -2.04
N GLY A 234 30.08 13.58 -1.60
CA GLY A 234 30.42 15.01 -1.65
C GLY A 234 30.07 15.72 -2.96
N GLU A 235 29.68 14.99 -4.00
CA GLU A 235 29.33 15.57 -5.30
C GLU A 235 27.80 15.69 -5.48
N PRO A 236 27.30 16.74 -6.15
CA PRO A 236 25.89 16.87 -6.48
C PRO A 236 25.36 15.70 -7.32
N ILE A 237 24.14 15.24 -7.04
CA ILE A 237 23.49 14.20 -7.83
C ILE A 237 23.11 14.74 -9.21
N THR A 238 23.58 14.06 -10.27
CA THR A 238 23.14 14.25 -11.65
C THR A 238 22.16 13.14 -12.04
N HIS A 239 21.52 13.25 -13.20
CA HIS A 239 20.67 12.16 -13.67
C HIS A 239 21.47 10.87 -13.91
N GLU A 240 22.68 10.98 -14.45
CA GLU A 240 23.56 9.86 -14.70
C GLU A 240 24.00 9.19 -13.39
N SER A 241 24.38 9.97 -12.37
CA SER A 241 24.76 9.41 -11.07
C SER A 241 23.56 8.81 -10.34
N ALA A 242 22.37 9.41 -10.44
CA ALA A 242 21.15 8.83 -9.87
C ALA A 242 20.80 7.48 -10.51
N GLU A 243 20.93 7.34 -11.83
CA GLU A 243 20.77 6.06 -12.51
C GLU A 243 21.78 5.02 -12.02
N ASP A 244 23.04 5.41 -11.82
CA ASP A 244 24.08 4.50 -11.30
C ASP A 244 23.78 4.04 -9.87
N LEU A 245 23.22 4.91 -9.02
CA LEU A 245 22.79 4.53 -7.68
C LEU A 245 21.66 3.48 -7.71
N PHE A 246 20.72 3.60 -8.66
CA PHE A 246 19.73 2.54 -8.88
C PHE A 246 20.36 1.27 -9.44
N ILE A 247 21.26 1.36 -10.43
CA ILE A 247 21.97 0.21 -11.01
C ILE A 247 22.79 -0.53 -9.95
N GLY A 248 23.36 0.21 -8.98
CA GLY A 248 23.98 -0.34 -7.78
C GLY A 248 25.05 -1.37 -8.09
N TRP A 249 24.80 -2.62 -7.72
CA TRP A 249 25.76 -3.72 -7.83
C TRP A 249 25.79 -4.42 -9.18
N LEU A 250 24.80 -4.23 -10.05
CA LEU A 250 24.69 -4.97 -11.31
C LEU A 250 25.95 -4.80 -12.17
N GLY A 251 26.57 -5.91 -12.57
CA GLY A 251 27.80 -5.91 -13.36
C GLY A 251 29.09 -5.69 -12.57
N ARG A 252 29.02 -5.34 -11.27
CA ARG A 252 30.21 -5.20 -10.41
C ARG A 252 30.79 -6.57 -10.04
N PRO A 253 32.09 -6.68 -9.72
CA PRO A 253 32.69 -7.94 -9.26
C PRO A 253 31.94 -8.52 -8.06
N ASN A 254 31.58 -9.81 -8.12
CA ASN A 254 30.95 -10.50 -7.01
C ASN A 254 31.98 -11.40 -6.29
N PRO A 255 32.41 -11.04 -5.07
CA PRO A 255 33.40 -11.84 -4.34
C PRO A 255 32.89 -13.25 -3.99
N ASN A 256 31.56 -13.44 -3.95
CA ASN A 256 30.93 -14.70 -3.59
C ASN A 256 30.72 -15.64 -4.79
N ALA A 257 30.91 -15.17 -6.02
CA ALA A 257 30.65 -15.95 -7.23
C ALA A 257 31.90 -16.02 -8.09
N LYS A 258 32.85 -16.94 -7.79
CA LYS A 258 34.04 -17.36 -8.58
C LYS A 258 34.44 -16.50 -9.80
N GLY A 259 34.62 -15.19 -9.63
CA GLY A 259 34.98 -14.24 -10.71
C GLY A 259 33.84 -13.77 -11.64
N ALA A 260 32.60 -14.23 -11.46
CA ALA A 260 31.42 -13.71 -12.14
C ALA A 260 30.97 -12.37 -11.49
N PRO A 261 30.43 -11.42 -12.27
CA PRO A 261 29.84 -10.21 -11.72
C PRO A 261 28.48 -10.46 -11.07
N PHE A 262 27.97 -9.49 -10.32
CA PHE A 262 26.57 -9.50 -9.86
C PHE A 262 25.61 -9.43 -11.05
N GLU A 263 24.55 -10.24 -10.99
CA GLU A 263 23.48 -10.30 -12.00
C GLU A 263 22.26 -9.44 -11.62
N TYR A 264 22.35 -8.67 -10.54
CA TYR A 264 21.26 -7.84 -10.02
C TYR A 264 21.82 -6.57 -9.39
N SER A 265 20.97 -5.54 -9.30
CA SER A 265 21.33 -4.24 -8.73
C SER A 265 21.32 -4.25 -7.22
N TRP A 266 20.24 -4.77 -6.65
CA TRP A 266 19.97 -4.72 -5.21
C TRP A 266 19.08 -5.90 -4.78
N ARG A 267 19.17 -6.30 -3.51
CA ARG A 267 18.20 -7.18 -2.86
C ARG A 267 17.39 -6.42 -1.83
N VAL A 268 16.08 -6.62 -1.83
CA VAL A 268 15.21 -5.98 -0.82
C VAL A 268 15.36 -6.71 0.50
N VAL A 269 15.63 -5.95 1.54
CA VAL A 269 15.70 -6.43 2.93
C VAL A 269 14.33 -6.35 3.59
N ALA A 270 13.66 -5.22 3.37
CA ALA A 270 12.33 -4.96 3.89
C ALA A 270 11.66 -3.84 3.09
N GLY A 271 10.34 -3.80 3.10
CA GLY A 271 9.60 -2.65 2.60
C GLY A 271 8.28 -2.41 3.31
N GLN A 272 7.67 -1.27 3.03
CA GLN A 272 6.55 -0.77 3.82
C GLN A 272 5.20 -1.29 3.34
N ASN A 273 5.04 -1.54 2.05
CA ASN A 273 3.75 -1.94 1.49
C ASN A 273 3.66 -3.47 1.42
N ALA A 274 2.82 -4.09 2.26
CA ALA A 274 2.68 -5.55 2.28
C ALA A 274 2.27 -6.14 0.92
N ALA A 275 1.49 -5.42 0.11
CA ALA A 275 1.01 -5.91 -1.17
C ALA A 275 2.08 -5.93 -2.27
N TYR A 276 3.14 -5.12 -2.14
CA TYR A 276 4.13 -4.91 -3.19
C TYR A 276 5.59 -5.15 -2.75
N ASP A 277 5.87 -5.14 -1.45
CA ASP A 277 7.22 -5.21 -0.90
C ASP A 277 7.48 -6.47 -0.06
N GLN A 278 6.44 -7.22 0.32
CA GLN A 278 6.59 -8.41 1.17
C GLN A 278 6.68 -9.71 0.36
N PHE A 279 7.59 -9.75 -0.61
CA PHE A 279 7.80 -10.93 -1.45
C PHE A 279 9.11 -11.63 -1.10
N PRO A 280 9.13 -12.96 -0.89
CA PRO A 280 10.38 -13.69 -0.72
C PRO A 280 11.32 -13.51 -1.90
N CYS A 281 12.63 -13.54 -1.63
CA CYS A 281 13.67 -13.51 -2.67
C CYS A 281 13.51 -12.37 -3.68
N GLN A 282 13.40 -11.13 -3.21
CA GLN A 282 13.13 -9.98 -4.07
C GLN A 282 14.45 -9.32 -4.53
N TYR A 283 14.72 -9.42 -5.83
CA TYR A 283 15.84 -8.81 -6.54
C TYR A 283 15.34 -7.63 -7.35
N GLN A 284 16.13 -6.55 -7.37
CA GLN A 284 15.89 -5.38 -8.20
C GLN A 284 16.95 -5.31 -9.28
N LEU A 285 16.50 -5.15 -10.53
CA LEU A 285 17.39 -4.99 -11.68
C LEU A 285 17.07 -3.65 -12.34
N PHE A 286 18.01 -2.72 -12.24
CA PHE A 286 17.96 -1.45 -12.94
C PHE A 286 19.07 -1.45 -13.97
N TYR A 287 18.76 -1.09 -15.22
CA TYR A 287 19.75 -1.09 -16.29
C TYR A 287 19.40 -0.12 -17.41
N ARG A 288 20.43 0.34 -18.12
CA ARG A 288 20.27 1.20 -19.30
C ARG A 288 19.93 0.35 -20.51
N GLY A 289 18.90 0.76 -21.24
CA GLY A 289 18.49 0.11 -22.48
C GLY A 289 19.41 0.50 -23.66
N LYS A 290 19.11 -0.08 -24.83
CA LYS A 290 19.89 0.14 -26.06
C LYS A 290 19.83 1.58 -26.57
N ALA A 291 18.68 2.24 -26.40
CA ALA A 291 18.50 3.62 -26.84
C ALA A 291 19.14 4.60 -25.84
N LYS A 292 19.76 5.66 -26.35
CA LYS A 292 20.35 6.72 -25.51
C LYS A 292 19.29 7.30 -24.57
N GLY A 293 19.60 7.33 -23.27
CA GLY A 293 18.68 7.81 -22.23
C GLY A 293 17.50 6.88 -21.93
N SER A 294 17.49 5.65 -22.43
CA SER A 294 16.51 4.64 -22.03
C SER A 294 16.99 3.87 -20.80
N MET A 295 16.08 3.64 -19.86
CA MET A 295 16.32 2.85 -18.66
C MET A 295 15.13 1.93 -18.41
N TRP A 296 15.41 0.77 -17.84
CA TRP A 296 14.45 -0.26 -17.50
C TRP A 296 14.61 -0.68 -16.05
N TYR A 297 13.52 -1.14 -15.47
CA TYR A 297 13.46 -1.67 -14.13
C TYR A 297 12.69 -2.99 -14.13
N ASP A 298 13.36 -4.05 -13.69
CA ASP A 298 12.81 -5.39 -13.64
C ASP A 298 12.88 -5.93 -12.21
N PRO A 299 11.81 -5.80 -11.41
CA PRO A 299 11.74 -6.53 -10.15
C PRO A 299 11.55 -8.02 -10.43
N VAL A 300 12.36 -8.85 -9.78
CA VAL A 300 12.30 -10.31 -9.84
C VAL A 300 12.12 -10.86 -8.43
N PHE A 301 11.02 -11.56 -8.18
CA PHE A 301 10.66 -11.98 -6.82
C PHE A 301 9.88 -13.28 -6.82
N LYS A 302 9.87 -13.97 -5.68
CA LYS A 302 9.00 -15.14 -5.48
C LYS A 302 7.66 -14.69 -4.90
N VAL A 303 6.59 -15.34 -5.33
CA VAL A 303 5.26 -15.21 -4.74
C VAL A 303 4.79 -16.59 -4.29
N GLN A 304 4.23 -16.65 -3.09
CA GLN A 304 3.49 -17.82 -2.62
C GLN A 304 2.04 -17.71 -3.09
N THR A 305 1.63 -18.65 -3.94
CA THR A 305 0.24 -18.74 -4.42
C THR A 305 -0.70 -19.17 -3.30
N LEU A 306 -2.01 -19.10 -3.54
CA LEU A 306 -3.03 -19.53 -2.59
C LEU A 306 -2.99 -21.05 -2.32
N ASP A 307 -2.50 -21.84 -3.28
CA ASP A 307 -2.21 -23.27 -3.14
C ASP A 307 -0.75 -23.55 -2.73
N GLU A 308 -0.11 -22.57 -2.10
CA GLU A 308 1.20 -22.67 -1.43
C GLU A 308 2.42 -22.94 -2.33
N ARG A 309 2.27 -22.93 -3.66
CA ARG A 309 3.39 -23.02 -4.59
C ARG A 309 4.21 -21.73 -4.58
N MET A 310 5.52 -21.87 -4.74
CA MET A 310 6.45 -20.74 -4.89
C MET A 310 6.76 -20.51 -6.36
N LEU A 311 6.36 -19.36 -6.90
CA LEU A 311 6.57 -18.99 -8.30
C LEU A 311 7.47 -17.78 -8.42
N TRP A 312 8.43 -17.82 -9.36
CA TRP A 312 9.17 -16.63 -9.77
C TRP A 312 8.28 -15.72 -10.62
N ARG A 313 8.28 -14.44 -10.31
CA ARG A 313 7.65 -13.38 -11.08
C ARG A 313 8.70 -12.34 -11.47
N ARG A 314 8.52 -11.82 -12.68
CA ARG A 314 9.27 -10.70 -13.22
C ARG A 314 8.28 -9.73 -13.83
N ARG A 315 8.49 -8.45 -13.61
CA ARG A 315 7.74 -7.36 -14.27
C ARG A 315 8.75 -6.50 -15.01
N HIS A 316 8.30 -5.81 -16.06
CA HIS A 316 9.18 -5.04 -16.94
C HIS A 316 8.70 -3.60 -17.03
N TYR A 317 9.36 -2.70 -16.30
CA TYR A 317 8.98 -1.30 -16.19
C TYR A 317 9.84 -0.46 -17.11
N ARG A 318 9.17 0.44 -17.84
CA ARG A 318 9.87 1.56 -18.48
C ARG A 318 10.18 2.62 -17.43
N VAL A 319 11.43 3.07 -17.39
CA VAL A 319 11.88 4.13 -16.49
C VAL A 319 12.12 5.42 -17.28
N LYS A 320 11.63 6.54 -16.76
CA LYS A 320 11.85 7.87 -17.30
C LYS A 320 12.31 8.81 -16.18
N ARG A 321 13.40 9.56 -16.41
CA ARG A 321 13.83 10.66 -15.54
C ARG A 321 12.71 11.71 -15.40
N ASP A 322 12.51 12.22 -14.20
CA ASP A 322 11.80 13.48 -14.01
C ASP A 322 12.80 14.67 -14.05
N ILE A 323 12.35 15.90 -13.81
CA ILE A 323 13.16 17.11 -13.90
C ILE A 323 14.26 17.14 -12.83
N VAL A 324 13.99 16.63 -11.62
CA VAL A 324 14.94 16.65 -10.51
C VAL A 324 15.79 15.37 -10.51
N PRO A 325 17.13 15.45 -10.50
CA PRO A 325 17.97 14.27 -10.32
C PRO A 325 17.59 13.46 -9.07
N GLY A 326 17.63 12.13 -9.18
CA GLY A 326 17.15 11.22 -8.11
C GLY A 326 15.65 10.95 -8.12
N THR A 327 14.88 11.53 -9.06
CA THR A 327 13.43 11.27 -9.22
C THR A 327 13.09 10.69 -10.59
N PHE A 328 12.13 9.76 -10.62
CA PHE A 328 11.83 8.96 -11.81
C PHE A 328 10.37 8.53 -11.88
N TYR A 329 9.82 8.48 -13.10
CA TYR A 329 8.54 7.84 -13.38
C TYR A 329 8.75 6.43 -13.93
N PHE A 330 8.17 5.44 -13.26
CA PHE A 330 8.14 4.05 -13.71
C PHE A 330 6.75 3.75 -14.26
N THR A 331 6.67 2.97 -15.34
CA THR A 331 5.39 2.58 -15.95
C THR A 331 5.44 1.14 -16.42
N VAL A 332 4.42 0.37 -16.08
CA VAL A 332 4.22 -1.02 -16.51
C VAL A 332 2.78 -1.24 -16.91
N LEU A 333 2.55 -2.14 -17.87
CA LEU A 333 1.26 -2.80 -18.04
C LEU A 333 1.38 -4.17 -17.37
N ASP A 334 0.72 -4.35 -16.22
CA ASP A 334 0.72 -5.62 -15.50
C ASP A 334 -0.71 -6.13 -15.33
N ASN A 335 -0.94 -7.40 -15.66
CA ASN A 335 -2.27 -8.03 -15.57
C ASN A 335 -3.40 -7.22 -16.22
N GLY A 336 -3.09 -6.48 -17.28
CA GLY A 336 -4.06 -5.68 -18.04
C GLY A 336 -4.32 -4.29 -17.46
N VAL A 337 -3.64 -3.88 -16.40
CA VAL A 337 -3.77 -2.55 -15.80
C VAL A 337 -2.44 -1.81 -15.89
N ILE A 338 -2.49 -0.56 -16.35
CA ILE A 338 -1.30 0.30 -16.33
C ILE A 338 -1.10 0.82 -14.92
N SER A 339 0.07 0.53 -14.36
CA SER A 339 0.57 1.22 -13.17
C SER A 339 1.57 2.29 -13.56
N LYS A 340 1.46 3.44 -12.91
CA LYS A 340 2.42 4.54 -12.96
C LYS A 340 2.90 4.85 -11.55
N GLU A 341 4.20 4.94 -11.40
CA GLU A 341 4.84 5.14 -10.10
C GLU A 341 5.86 6.27 -10.19
N PHE A 342 5.96 7.06 -9.13
CA PHE A 342 6.93 8.12 -8.98
C PHE A 342 7.91 7.76 -7.85
N TRP A 343 9.13 7.46 -8.24
CA TRP A 343 10.20 6.94 -7.40
C TRP A 343 11.22 8.02 -7.06
N ARG A 344 11.72 8.01 -5.82
CA ARG A 344 12.81 8.85 -5.33
C ARG A 344 13.89 8.02 -4.67
N ILE A 345 15.14 8.37 -4.92
CA ILE A 345 16.28 7.88 -4.15
C ILE A 345 16.35 8.71 -2.87
N VAL A 346 16.03 8.13 -1.71
CA VAL A 346 15.92 8.86 -0.44
C VAL A 346 17.28 9.01 0.24
N ASP A 347 18.04 7.92 0.24
CA ASP A 347 19.40 7.85 0.76
C ASP A 347 20.10 6.61 0.20
N VAL A 348 21.42 6.68 0.05
CA VAL A 348 22.27 5.54 -0.33
C VAL A 348 23.60 5.72 0.39
N LYS A 349 24.08 4.67 1.06
CA LYS A 349 25.38 4.70 1.72
C LYS A 349 26.50 4.81 0.69
N GLU A 350 27.56 5.54 1.03
CA GLU A 350 28.64 5.90 0.13
C GLU A 350 29.36 4.67 -0.46
N ASP A 351 29.44 3.56 0.27
CA ASP A 351 30.01 2.28 -0.15
C ASP A 351 29.00 1.35 -0.84
N LEU A 352 27.76 1.82 -1.07
CA LEU A 352 26.64 1.05 -1.59
C LEU A 352 26.22 -0.14 -0.73
N SER A 353 26.58 -0.17 0.56
CA SER A 353 26.17 -1.29 1.43
C SER A 353 24.65 -1.35 1.64
N TRP A 354 23.97 -0.20 1.58
CA TRP A 354 22.51 -0.10 1.62
C TRP A 354 21.99 1.10 0.84
N GLY A 355 20.73 1.02 0.41
CA GLY A 355 19.96 2.11 -0.19
C GLY A 355 18.51 2.12 0.30
N LEU A 356 17.89 3.30 0.33
CA LEU A 356 16.47 3.47 0.64
C LEU A 356 15.78 4.20 -0.51
N PHE A 357 14.77 3.56 -1.09
CA PHE A 357 14.02 4.09 -2.21
C PHE A 357 12.54 4.22 -1.82
N TYR A 358 11.94 5.36 -2.15
CA TYR A 358 10.54 5.66 -1.86
C TYR A 358 9.75 5.76 -3.16
N TYR A 359 8.54 5.22 -3.16
CA TYR A 359 7.66 5.28 -4.32
C TYR A 359 6.24 5.69 -3.93
N SER A 360 5.57 6.33 -4.90
CA SER A 360 4.15 6.59 -4.85
C SER A 360 3.55 6.17 -6.19
N GLY A 361 2.55 5.31 -6.16
CA GLY A 361 1.99 4.69 -7.36
C GLY A 361 0.49 4.81 -7.46
N ALA A 362 0.00 4.67 -8.68
CA ALA A 362 -1.42 4.52 -8.96
C ALA A 362 -1.66 3.56 -10.12
N ALA A 363 -2.54 2.59 -9.87
CA ALA A 363 -3.23 1.81 -10.89
C ALA A 363 -4.58 2.49 -11.15
N ALA A 364 -4.56 3.61 -11.86
CA ALA A 364 -5.69 4.53 -11.97
C ALA A 364 -6.99 3.84 -12.46
N ALA A 365 -6.87 2.97 -13.46
CA ALA A 365 -8.01 2.22 -14.02
C ALA A 365 -8.59 1.16 -13.06
N ALA A 366 -7.83 0.75 -12.05
CA ALA A 366 -8.29 -0.08 -10.94
C ALA A 366 -8.74 0.74 -9.72
N GLY A 367 -8.64 2.08 -9.79
CA GLY A 367 -9.03 2.95 -8.69
C GLY A 367 -8.13 2.85 -7.46
N GLN A 368 -6.89 2.39 -7.62
CA GLN A 368 -5.96 2.14 -6.54
C GLN A 368 -4.80 3.12 -6.58
N SER A 369 -4.49 3.70 -5.42
CA SER A 369 -3.27 4.44 -5.16
C SER A 369 -2.54 3.82 -3.99
N TYR A 370 -1.22 3.93 -4.00
CA TYR A 370 -0.37 3.31 -2.99
C TYR A 370 0.94 4.08 -2.83
N THR A 371 1.58 3.86 -1.69
CA THR A 371 2.93 4.37 -1.38
C THR A 371 3.71 3.24 -0.75
N GLY A 372 5.03 3.39 -0.73
CA GLY A 372 5.91 2.47 -0.03
C GLY A 372 7.35 2.97 -0.05
N ALA A 373 8.18 2.28 0.72
CA ALA A 373 9.62 2.41 0.63
C ALA A 373 10.24 1.02 0.74
N ILE A 374 11.31 0.81 -0.01
CA ILE A 374 12.12 -0.41 0.07
C ILE A 374 13.51 -0.06 0.60
N LEU A 375 13.93 -0.78 1.65
CA LEU A 375 15.29 -0.83 2.12
C LEU A 375 15.99 -1.97 1.38
N VAL A 376 17.10 -1.64 0.73
CA VAL A 376 17.85 -2.58 -0.09
C VAL A 376 19.30 -2.69 0.36
N THR A 377 19.89 -3.87 0.19
CA THR A 377 21.32 -4.13 0.40
C THR A 377 21.86 -5.00 -0.72
N GLN A 378 23.18 -5.18 -0.74
CA GLN A 378 23.84 -6.03 -1.72
C GLN A 378 23.36 -7.48 -1.65
N ASP A 379 23.19 -8.04 -0.45
CA ASP A 379 22.93 -9.48 -0.25
C ASP A 379 21.57 -9.77 0.39
N GLY A 380 20.78 -8.74 0.68
CA GLY A 380 19.46 -8.88 1.30
C GLY A 380 19.52 -9.11 2.81
N THR A 381 20.69 -8.92 3.43
CA THR A 381 20.85 -8.90 4.90
C THR A 381 20.52 -7.53 5.47
N TRP A 382 20.08 -7.51 6.73
CA TRP A 382 19.76 -6.27 7.43
C TRP A 382 21.05 -5.45 7.70
N PRO A 383 21.06 -4.13 7.45
CA PRO A 383 22.23 -3.30 7.74
C PRO A 383 22.67 -3.36 9.21
N PRO A 384 23.97 -3.16 9.52
CA PRO A 384 24.46 -3.22 10.89
C PRO A 384 23.85 -2.10 11.76
N GLU A 385 23.83 -2.33 13.08
CA GLU A 385 23.24 -1.41 14.07
C GLU A 385 23.83 0.01 14.01
N SER A 386 25.09 0.14 13.59
CA SER A 386 25.75 1.44 13.39
C SER A 386 25.01 2.34 12.38
N GLU A 387 24.23 1.76 11.46
CA GLU A 387 23.45 2.49 10.45
C GLU A 387 22.01 2.78 10.88
N ALA A 388 21.55 2.24 12.02
CA ALA A 388 20.16 2.30 12.43
C ALA A 388 19.62 3.74 12.53
N ALA A 389 20.43 4.66 13.06
CA ALA A 389 20.06 6.07 13.17
C ALA A 389 19.89 6.75 11.80
N ARG A 390 20.80 6.50 10.84
CA ARG A 390 20.72 7.07 9.48
C ARG A 390 19.52 6.50 8.71
N ILE A 391 19.28 5.19 8.83
CA ILE A 391 18.13 4.53 8.22
C ILE A 391 16.82 5.07 8.81
N SER A 392 16.72 5.19 10.13
CA SER A 392 15.54 5.76 10.79
C SER A 392 15.29 7.20 10.33
N ALA A 393 16.33 8.04 10.28
CA ALA A 393 16.20 9.42 9.81
C ALA A 393 15.77 9.50 8.32
N ALA A 394 16.22 8.57 7.48
CA ALA A 394 15.81 8.49 6.08
C ALA A 394 14.34 8.04 5.93
N LEU A 395 13.90 7.05 6.70
CA LEU A 395 12.51 6.61 6.76
C LEU A 395 11.58 7.70 7.31
N ASP A 396 12.04 8.46 8.31
CA ASP A 396 11.28 9.56 8.89
C ASP A 396 10.97 10.65 7.84
N ARG A 397 11.89 10.92 6.89
CA ARG A 397 11.62 11.81 5.75
C ARG A 397 10.54 11.27 4.80
N CYS A 398 10.38 9.95 4.74
CA CYS A 398 9.28 9.30 4.03
C CYS A 398 7.97 9.28 4.83
N GLY A 399 8.00 9.77 6.08
CA GLY A 399 6.91 9.58 7.02
C GLY A 399 6.67 8.11 7.38
N ILE A 400 7.70 7.25 7.32
CA ILE A 400 7.64 5.82 7.63
C ILE A 400 8.50 5.53 8.86
N LYS A 401 8.07 4.58 9.70
CA LYS A 401 8.83 4.12 10.86
C LYS A 401 9.41 2.73 10.62
N VAL A 402 10.55 2.43 11.24
CA VAL A 402 11.26 1.16 11.05
C VAL A 402 10.37 -0.05 11.35
N TRP A 403 9.51 0.03 12.36
CA TRP A 403 8.60 -1.05 12.75
C TRP A 403 7.41 -1.26 11.80
N GLU A 404 7.22 -0.38 10.82
CA GLU A 404 6.21 -0.53 9.76
C GLU A 404 6.77 -1.24 8.53
N LEU A 405 8.07 -1.61 8.55
CA LEU A 405 8.68 -2.37 7.46
C LEU A 405 8.45 -3.87 7.65
N TYR A 406 7.92 -4.50 6.61
CA TYR A 406 7.82 -5.94 6.49
C TYR A 406 9.14 -6.51 6.00
N ARG A 407 9.72 -7.43 6.77
CA ARG A 407 10.97 -8.11 6.38
C ARG A 407 10.73 -9.07 5.23
N VAL A 408 11.64 -9.05 4.26
CA VAL A 408 11.67 -9.98 3.15
C VAL A 408 12.42 -11.24 3.55
N ASN A 409 11.80 -12.39 3.31
CA ASN A 409 12.49 -13.66 3.46
C ASN A 409 13.43 -13.90 2.26
N ASN A 410 14.73 -13.74 2.49
CA ASN A 410 15.78 -13.90 1.49
C ASN A 410 16.46 -15.29 1.51
N SER A 411 15.84 -16.27 2.18
CA SER A 411 16.29 -17.67 2.20
C SER A 411 15.73 -18.47 1.02
N GLY A 412 16.46 -19.52 0.58
CA GLY A 412 15.95 -20.47 -0.42
C GLY A 412 15.76 -19.89 -1.83
N CYS A 413 16.59 -18.94 -2.26
CA CYS A 413 16.49 -18.25 -3.55
C CYS A 413 17.23 -18.98 -4.69
N SER A 414 16.87 -20.23 -4.96
CA SER A 414 17.45 -20.99 -6.07
C SER A 414 16.96 -20.49 -7.43
N ASP A 415 17.90 -20.43 -8.38
CA ASP A 415 17.68 -20.19 -9.82
C ASP A 415 16.81 -18.97 -10.16
N PRO A 416 17.15 -17.76 -9.66
CA PRO A 416 16.41 -16.54 -9.99
C PRO A 416 16.60 -16.16 -11.48
N PRO A 417 15.55 -15.73 -12.20
CA PRO A 417 15.63 -15.36 -13.62
C PRO A 417 16.17 -13.93 -13.83
N LEU A 418 17.47 -13.73 -13.56
CA LEU A 418 18.14 -12.42 -13.46
C LEU A 418 18.73 -11.87 -14.77
N GLY A 419 18.55 -12.53 -15.90
CA GLY A 419 19.14 -12.07 -17.17
C GLY A 419 18.61 -10.71 -17.62
N ILE A 420 19.48 -9.80 -18.09
CA ILE A 420 19.08 -8.57 -18.78
C ILE A 420 19.10 -8.77 -20.31
N PRO A 421 18.34 -7.98 -21.09
CA PRO A 421 18.36 -8.09 -22.56
C PRO A 421 19.77 -7.90 -23.13
N GLU A 422 20.14 -8.74 -24.11
CA GLU A 422 21.44 -8.67 -24.79
C GLU A 422 21.67 -7.28 -25.40
N GLY A 423 22.85 -6.70 -25.16
CA GLY A 423 23.23 -5.34 -25.59
C GLY A 423 22.79 -4.22 -24.65
N SER A 424 22.32 -4.53 -23.44
CA SER A 424 22.15 -3.54 -22.37
C SER A 424 23.50 -2.96 -21.94
N SER A 425 23.53 -1.68 -21.56
CA SER A 425 24.77 -1.00 -21.15
C SER A 425 24.90 -0.96 -19.63
N LEU A 426 26.07 -1.34 -19.12
CA LEU A 426 26.44 -1.30 -17.71
C LEU A 426 27.54 -0.26 -17.43
N HIS A 427 27.70 0.72 -18.32
CA HIS A 427 28.60 1.85 -18.07
C HIS A 427 28.16 2.60 -16.81
N SER A 428 29.13 2.96 -15.95
CA SER A 428 28.91 3.66 -14.68
C SER A 428 29.85 4.87 -14.60
N VAL A 429 29.33 6.01 -14.16
CA VAL A 429 30.10 7.19 -13.74
C VAL A 429 30.46 7.14 -12.26
N ILE A 430 29.73 6.36 -11.45
CA ILE A 430 30.10 6.04 -10.06
C ILE A 430 31.02 4.82 -10.06
N THR A 431 32.32 5.04 -9.78
CA THR A 431 33.31 3.96 -9.57
C THR A 431 33.14 3.31 -8.20
#